data_AF-A0A024K0N9-F1
#
_entry.id   AF-A0A024K0N9-F1
#
_cell.length_a   1.000
_cell.length_b   1.000
_cell.length_c   1.000
_cell.angle_alpha   90.00
_cell.angle_beta   90.00
_cell.angle_gamma   90.00
#
_symmetry.space_group_name_H-M   'P 1'
#
loop_
_entity.id
_entity.type
_entity.pdbx_description
1 polymer ?
#
loop_
_entity_poly.entity_id
_entity_poly.type
_entity_poly.pdbx_seq_one_letter_code
_entity_poly.pdbx_strand_id
1 'polypeptide(L)'
;MGFGYPIDQPDLRAITEKGSGIFREAVLLVADALGVELDEVRCEAEYAHTTEDLVLPGDWTIKKGCVAGIDVRWKGFVGARGVVEVRGVWTKGQSLEPAWSTDFGYTVTVQGRPTIKSTLSFEPPTDFRAETIEDYIMLGLTITAMPAITAIPAVVAAPPGIATYNDLPLLLPRGVLARD
;
A
#
# COMPACT_ATOMS: atom_id res chain seq x y z
N MET A 1 -6.30 -9.94 4.59
CA MET A 1 -5.21 -9.92 3.58
C MET A 1 -4.88 -11.33 3.11
N GLY A 2 -4.67 -12.30 4.01
CA GLY A 2 -4.46 -13.71 3.62
C GLY A 2 -3.13 -14.30 4.06
N PHE A 3 -2.21 -13.48 4.59
CA PHE A 3 -0.99 -13.97 5.22
C PHE A 3 -1.29 -14.99 6.32
N GLY A 4 -0.51 -16.06 6.39
CA GLY A 4 -0.65 -17.11 7.39
C GLY A 4 -1.72 -18.16 7.09
N TYR A 5 -2.58 -17.96 6.09
CA TYR A 5 -3.50 -19.01 5.63
C TYR A 5 -2.77 -20.04 4.77
N PRO A 6 -3.19 -21.32 4.74
CA PRO A 6 -2.75 -22.27 3.74
C PRO A 6 -2.93 -21.71 2.32
N ILE A 7 -1.98 -21.95 1.41
CA ILE A 7 -2.06 -21.40 0.05
C ILE A 7 -3.24 -21.95 -0.76
N ASP A 8 -3.73 -23.13 -0.40
CA ASP A 8 -4.89 -23.81 -0.97
C ASP A 8 -6.20 -23.52 -0.22
N GLN A 9 -6.19 -22.57 0.73
CA GLN A 9 -7.37 -22.14 1.46
C GLN A 9 -8.50 -21.75 0.47
N PRO A 10 -9.68 -22.41 0.50
CA PRO A 10 -10.69 -22.25 -0.56
C PRO A 10 -11.21 -20.83 -0.76
N ASP A 11 -11.31 -20.03 0.30
CA ASP A 11 -11.82 -18.66 0.29
C ASP A 11 -10.70 -17.60 0.36
N LEU A 12 -9.44 -17.98 0.11
CA LEU A 12 -8.28 -17.09 0.22
C LEU A 12 -8.45 -15.78 -0.55
N ARG A 13 -9.00 -15.83 -1.76
CA ARG A 13 -9.27 -14.63 -2.57
C ARG A 13 -10.26 -13.68 -1.89
N ALA A 14 -11.34 -14.19 -1.32
CA ALA A 14 -12.32 -13.38 -0.60
C ALA A 14 -11.73 -12.78 0.68
N ILE A 15 -10.86 -13.52 1.39
CA ILE A 15 -10.11 -13.02 2.55
C ILE A 15 -9.14 -11.88 2.15
N THR A 16 -8.49 -12.01 1.00
CA THR A 16 -7.61 -10.96 0.46
C THR A 16 -8.41 -9.74 0.04
N GLU A 17 -9.47 -9.92 -0.73
CA GLU A 17 -10.35 -8.84 -1.16
C GLU A 17 -10.91 -8.06 0.04
N LYS A 18 -11.55 -8.75 1.00
CA LYS A 18 -12.07 -8.09 2.21
C LYS A 18 -10.98 -7.36 2.99
N GLY A 19 -9.81 -7.96 3.15
CA GLY A 19 -8.73 -7.39 3.93
C GLY A 19 -7.93 -6.29 3.22
N SER A 20 -8.10 -6.13 1.91
CA SER A 20 -7.40 -5.14 1.08
C SER A 20 -8.34 -4.06 0.54
N GLY A 21 -9.60 -4.03 1.00
CA GLY A 21 -10.65 -3.14 0.51
C GLY A 21 -10.31 -1.66 0.52
N ILE A 22 -9.36 -1.22 1.36
CA ILE A 22 -8.88 0.18 1.37
C ILE A 22 -8.27 0.61 0.03
N PHE A 23 -7.76 -0.31 -0.80
CA PHE A 23 -7.24 0.02 -2.12
C PHE A 23 -8.37 0.21 -3.13
N ARG A 24 -9.55 -0.39 -2.90
CA ARG A 24 -10.77 -0.07 -3.64
C ARG A 24 -11.13 1.40 -3.47
N GLU A 25 -11.07 1.89 -2.23
CA GLU A 25 -11.35 3.30 -1.90
C GLU A 25 -10.31 4.23 -2.54
N ALA A 26 -9.04 3.85 -2.56
CA ALA A 26 -7.99 4.59 -3.27
C ALA A 26 -8.24 4.66 -4.78
N VAL A 27 -8.66 3.55 -5.42
CA VAL A 27 -9.06 3.54 -6.84
C VAL A 27 -10.21 4.50 -7.10
N LEU A 28 -11.23 4.49 -6.24
CA LEU A 28 -12.38 5.40 -6.36
C LEU A 28 -11.99 6.86 -6.15
N LEU A 29 -11.13 7.16 -5.18
CA LEU A 29 -10.64 8.51 -4.92
C LEU A 29 -9.86 9.07 -6.11
N VAL A 30 -9.01 8.25 -6.75
CA VAL A 30 -8.27 8.66 -7.95
C VAL A 30 -9.22 8.83 -9.15
N ALA A 31 -10.22 7.97 -9.30
CA ALA A 31 -11.23 8.12 -10.36
C ALA A 31 -12.05 9.41 -10.19
N ASP A 32 -12.46 9.72 -8.97
CA ASP A 32 -13.11 10.99 -8.62
C ASP A 32 -12.22 12.19 -8.95
N ALA A 33 -10.92 12.14 -8.60
CA ALA A 33 -9.95 13.18 -8.93
C ALA A 33 -9.77 13.37 -10.45
N LEU A 34 -9.92 12.30 -11.23
CA LEU A 34 -9.89 12.31 -12.69
C LEU A 34 -11.23 12.75 -13.32
N GLY A 35 -12.29 12.93 -12.52
CA GLY A 35 -13.62 13.30 -12.99
C GLY A 35 -14.33 12.20 -13.76
N VAL A 36 -14.07 10.94 -13.42
CA VAL A 36 -14.64 9.77 -14.11
C VAL A 36 -15.41 8.86 -13.15
N GLU A 37 -16.64 8.51 -13.54
CA GLU A 37 -17.43 7.48 -12.87
C GLU A 37 -16.99 6.10 -13.39
N LEU A 38 -16.68 5.18 -12.47
CA LEU A 38 -16.27 3.82 -12.82
C LEU A 38 -17.50 2.91 -12.90
N ASP A 39 -17.58 2.09 -13.93
CA ASP A 39 -18.62 1.06 -14.07
C ASP A 39 -18.37 -0.11 -13.12
N GLU A 40 -17.09 -0.40 -12.83
CA GLU A 40 -16.69 -1.55 -12.02
C GLU A 40 -15.33 -1.31 -11.34
N VAL A 41 -15.15 -1.93 -10.16
CA VAL A 41 -13.85 -2.07 -9.52
C VAL A 41 -13.62 -3.54 -9.17
N ARG A 42 -12.50 -4.12 -9.66
CA ARG A 42 -12.15 -5.53 -9.50
C ARG A 42 -10.93 -5.71 -8.60
N CYS A 43 -10.96 -6.74 -7.75
CA CYS A 43 -9.81 -7.21 -6.99
C CYS A 43 -9.22 -8.46 -7.66
N GLU A 44 -7.91 -8.46 -7.90
CA GLU A 44 -7.14 -9.60 -8.36
C GLU A 44 -5.99 -9.85 -7.39
N ALA A 45 -5.65 -11.11 -7.13
CA ALA A 45 -4.55 -11.45 -6.23
C ALA A 45 -3.79 -12.70 -6.69
N GLU A 46 -2.47 -12.63 -6.57
CA GLU A 46 -1.53 -13.74 -6.70
C GLU A 46 -0.81 -13.95 -5.35
N TYR A 47 -0.35 -15.17 -5.11
CA TYR A 47 0.19 -15.58 -3.82
C TYR A 47 1.51 -16.33 -3.97
N ALA A 48 2.37 -16.18 -2.97
CA ALA A 48 3.50 -17.05 -2.73
C ALA A 48 3.41 -17.64 -1.32
N HIS A 49 3.80 -18.90 -1.16
CA HIS A 49 3.89 -19.53 0.16
C HIS A 49 5.33 -19.53 0.66
N THR A 50 5.49 -19.60 1.97
CA THR A 50 6.82 -19.79 2.56
C THR A 50 7.26 -21.26 2.50
N THR A 51 8.53 -21.51 2.17
CA THR A 51 9.11 -22.86 2.12
C THR A 51 9.60 -23.37 3.48
N GLU A 52 9.54 -22.51 4.51
CA GLU A 52 9.88 -22.79 5.90
C GLU A 52 8.96 -22.07 6.90
N ASP A 53 9.06 -22.39 8.18
CA ASP A 53 8.35 -21.65 9.23
C ASP A 53 9.01 -20.27 9.43
N LEU A 54 8.23 -19.19 9.33
CA LEU A 54 8.68 -17.83 9.54
C LEU A 54 8.24 -17.34 10.92
N VAL A 55 9.21 -17.04 11.78
CA VAL A 55 8.97 -16.41 13.09
C VAL A 55 9.04 -14.89 12.91
N LEU A 56 7.92 -14.21 13.14
CA LEU A 56 7.77 -12.76 12.96
C LEU A 56 7.60 -12.07 14.33
N PRO A 57 7.85 -10.74 14.40
CA PRO A 57 7.58 -9.96 15.61
C PRO A 57 6.15 -10.12 16.14
N GLY A 58 6.00 -10.00 17.46
CA GLY A 58 4.70 -10.13 18.14
C GLY A 58 4.21 -11.57 18.28
N ASP A 59 5.12 -12.53 18.46
CA ASP A 59 4.84 -13.97 18.62
C ASP A 59 4.01 -14.60 17.49
N TRP A 60 4.07 -14.02 16.29
CA TRP A 60 3.36 -14.53 15.12
C TRP A 60 4.25 -15.44 14.30
N THR A 61 3.81 -16.68 14.08
CA THR A 61 4.51 -17.62 13.18
C THR A 61 3.65 -17.91 11.94
N ILE A 62 4.21 -17.73 10.75
CA ILE A 62 3.64 -18.23 9.49
C ILE A 62 4.26 -19.59 9.21
N LYS A 63 3.43 -20.65 9.12
CA LYS A 63 3.92 -22.01 8.90
C LYS A 63 4.33 -22.24 7.45
N LYS A 64 5.28 -23.16 7.24
CA LYS A 64 5.63 -23.70 5.92
C LYS A 64 4.36 -24.05 5.12
N GLY A 65 4.32 -23.68 3.85
CA GLY A 65 3.16 -23.92 2.97
C GLY A 65 2.04 -22.88 3.09
N CYS A 66 2.11 -21.97 4.07
CA CYS A 66 1.17 -20.87 4.20
C CYS A 66 1.60 -19.64 3.42
N VAL A 67 0.64 -18.80 3.07
CA VAL A 67 0.82 -17.55 2.34
C VAL A 67 1.76 -16.62 3.11
N ALA A 68 2.86 -16.27 2.45
CA ALA A 68 3.85 -15.32 2.92
C ALA A 68 4.19 -14.26 1.85
N GLY A 69 3.62 -14.35 0.65
CA GLY A 69 3.62 -13.30 -0.37
C GLY A 69 2.21 -13.04 -0.89
N ILE A 70 1.84 -11.76 -1.02
CA ILE A 70 0.60 -11.31 -1.67
C ILE A 70 0.92 -10.22 -2.70
N ASP A 71 0.48 -10.42 -3.94
CA ASP A 71 0.46 -9.41 -5.00
C ASP A 71 -1.01 -9.12 -5.33
N VAL A 72 -1.56 -8.06 -4.75
CA VAL A 72 -2.96 -7.65 -4.90
C VAL A 72 -3.07 -6.43 -5.80
N ARG A 73 -4.04 -6.45 -6.71
CA ARG A 73 -4.37 -5.37 -7.64
C ARG A 73 -5.83 -5.02 -7.52
N TRP A 74 -6.11 -3.75 -7.27
CA TRP A 74 -7.44 -3.18 -7.39
C TRP A 74 -7.49 -2.32 -8.65
N LYS A 75 -8.42 -2.63 -9.56
CA LYS A 75 -8.51 -1.99 -10.88
C LYS A 75 -9.89 -1.41 -11.10
N GLY A 76 -9.94 -0.13 -11.46
CA GLY A 76 -11.15 0.59 -11.86
C GLY A 76 -11.35 0.58 -13.37
N PHE A 77 -12.58 0.35 -13.83
CA PHE A 77 -12.92 0.21 -15.24
C PHE A 77 -13.99 1.21 -15.70
N VAL A 78 -13.86 1.67 -16.94
CA VAL A 78 -14.91 2.34 -17.72
C VAL A 78 -15.15 1.50 -18.97
N GLY A 79 -16.33 0.90 -19.09
CA GLY A 79 -16.63 -0.21 -19.98
C GLY A 79 -15.62 -1.34 -19.79
N ALA A 80 -14.95 -1.73 -20.88
CA ALA A 80 -13.89 -2.73 -20.84
C ALA A 80 -12.49 -2.16 -20.51
N ARG A 81 -12.33 -0.84 -20.40
CA ARG A 81 -11.03 -0.18 -20.27
C ARG A 81 -10.66 0.02 -18.80
N GLY A 82 -9.57 -0.59 -18.34
CA GLY A 82 -8.97 -0.27 -17.04
C GLY A 82 -8.36 1.14 -17.07
N VAL A 83 -8.76 2.00 -16.13
CA VAL A 83 -8.35 3.42 -16.09
C VAL A 83 -7.54 3.80 -14.86
N VAL A 84 -7.68 3.05 -13.76
CA VAL A 84 -6.92 3.24 -12.52
C VAL A 84 -6.54 1.87 -11.98
N GLU A 85 -5.28 1.70 -11.55
CA GLU A 85 -4.81 0.51 -10.85
C GLU A 85 -4.06 0.93 -9.59
N VAL A 86 -4.38 0.29 -8.46
CA VAL A 86 -3.59 0.34 -7.24
C VAL A 86 -3.12 -1.08 -6.94
N ARG A 87 -1.79 -1.28 -6.95
CA ARG A 87 -1.15 -2.58 -6.74
C ARG A 87 -0.27 -2.55 -5.49
N GLY A 88 -0.38 -3.58 -4.66
CA GLY A 88 0.49 -3.82 -3.52
C GLY A 88 1.14 -5.20 -3.63
N VAL A 89 2.48 -5.23 -3.56
CA VAL A 89 3.25 -6.48 -3.48
C VAL A 89 3.94 -6.51 -2.12
N TRP A 90 3.57 -7.47 -1.28
CA TRP A 90 4.15 -7.64 0.04
C TRP A 90 4.62 -9.06 0.27
N THR A 91 5.73 -9.16 0.98
CA THR A 91 6.38 -10.41 1.35
C THR A 91 6.63 -10.44 2.86
N LYS A 92 6.67 -11.65 3.41
CA LYS A 92 7.10 -11.97 4.78
C LYS A 92 8.22 -12.99 4.65
N GLY A 93 9.38 -12.67 5.23
CA GLY A 93 10.59 -13.47 5.04
C GLY A 93 11.13 -13.42 3.60
N GLN A 94 12.17 -14.20 3.35
CA GLN A 94 12.86 -14.26 2.05
C GLN A 94 12.66 -15.60 1.33
N SER A 95 12.12 -16.59 2.04
CA SER A 95 12.01 -17.99 1.60
C SER A 95 10.63 -18.25 0.98
N LEU A 96 10.38 -17.72 -0.22
CA LEU A 96 9.09 -17.78 -0.91
C LEU A 96 9.11 -18.65 -2.17
N GLU A 97 7.98 -19.33 -2.44
CA GLU A 97 7.70 -20.03 -3.68
C GLU A 97 6.31 -19.64 -4.24
N PRO A 98 6.23 -19.04 -5.46
CA PRO A 98 7.37 -18.60 -6.27
C PRO A 98 8.20 -17.50 -5.58
N ALA A 99 9.50 -17.47 -5.91
CA ALA A 99 10.40 -16.44 -5.39
C ALA A 99 10.04 -15.07 -5.99
N TRP A 100 9.85 -14.07 -5.13
CA TRP A 100 9.60 -12.69 -5.54
C TRP A 100 10.74 -11.78 -5.10
N SER A 101 11.16 -10.89 -6.00
CA SER A 101 12.02 -9.76 -5.67
C SER A 101 11.14 -8.52 -5.52
N THR A 102 11.18 -7.88 -4.37
CA THR A 102 10.42 -6.66 -4.09
C THR A 102 11.35 -5.58 -3.58
N ASP A 103 11.38 -4.45 -4.26
CA ASP A 103 12.02 -3.23 -3.75
C ASP A 103 11.04 -2.46 -2.86
N PHE A 104 11.54 -1.80 -1.81
CA PHE A 104 10.72 -0.97 -0.95
C PHE A 104 10.57 0.44 -1.55
N GLY A 105 9.36 0.74 -2.04
CA GLY A 105 9.09 2.02 -2.68
C GLY A 105 7.71 2.07 -3.34
N TYR A 106 7.42 3.22 -3.95
CA TYR A 106 6.23 3.42 -4.76
C TYR A 106 6.64 3.74 -6.20
N THR A 107 5.93 3.14 -7.14
CA THR A 107 6.03 3.51 -8.56
C THR A 107 4.67 4.00 -9.02
N VAL A 108 4.62 5.23 -9.50
CA VAL A 108 3.42 5.83 -10.11
C VAL A 108 3.67 5.97 -11.60
N THR A 109 2.76 5.42 -12.41
CA THR A 109 2.80 5.57 -13.86
C THR A 109 1.52 6.21 -14.34
N VAL A 110 1.62 7.37 -14.98
CA VAL A 110 0.51 8.04 -15.65
C VAL A 110 0.67 7.82 -17.15
N GLN A 111 -0.16 6.95 -17.71
CA GLN A 111 -0.16 6.62 -19.14
C GLN A 111 -0.94 7.70 -19.92
N GLY A 112 -0.22 8.72 -20.38
CA GLY A 112 -0.78 9.83 -21.15
C GLY A 112 0.07 10.18 -22.37
N ARG A 113 0.04 11.44 -22.77
CA ARG A 113 0.94 11.99 -23.79
C ARG A 113 1.64 13.22 -23.20
N PRO A 114 2.86 13.10 -22.65
CA PRO A 114 3.69 11.89 -22.58
C PRO A 114 3.25 10.92 -21.47
N THR A 115 3.79 9.69 -21.50
CA THR A 115 3.77 8.80 -20.34
C THR A 115 4.79 9.28 -19.32
N ILE A 116 4.35 9.43 -18.08
CA ILE A 116 5.22 9.81 -16.95
C ILE A 116 5.32 8.62 -16.01
N LYS A 117 6.54 8.26 -15.63
CA LYS A 117 6.83 7.26 -14.61
C LYS A 117 7.71 7.88 -13.54
N SER A 118 7.27 7.79 -12.29
CA SER A 118 8.00 8.29 -11.12
C SER A 118 8.15 7.18 -10.10
N THR A 119 9.35 7.06 -9.54
CA THR A 119 9.66 6.11 -8.47
C THR A 119 10.10 6.88 -7.24
N LEU A 120 9.46 6.61 -6.10
CA LEU A 120 9.90 7.04 -4.78
C LEU A 120 10.47 5.82 -4.07
N SER A 121 11.76 5.84 -3.76
CA SER A 121 12.39 4.87 -2.86
C SER A 121 12.38 5.41 -1.44
N PHE A 122 12.35 4.50 -0.47
CA PHE A 122 12.46 4.83 0.94
C PHE A 122 13.70 4.16 1.49
N GLU A 123 14.65 4.97 1.93
CA GLU A 123 15.90 4.51 2.50
C GLU A 123 16.01 5.03 3.93
N PRO A 124 16.60 4.24 4.85
CA PRO A 124 16.95 4.77 6.16
C PRO A 124 17.86 6.01 6.02
N PRO A 125 17.71 7.04 6.87
CA PRO A 125 18.61 8.19 6.85
C PRO A 125 20.06 7.77 7.16
N THR A 126 21.03 8.59 6.75
CA THR A 126 22.46 8.23 6.83
C THR A 126 22.97 7.96 8.24
N ASP A 127 22.31 8.52 9.26
CA ASP A 127 22.61 8.35 10.67
C ASP A 127 21.76 7.27 11.36
N PHE A 128 20.86 6.60 10.62
CA PHE A 128 20.02 5.54 11.15
C PHE A 128 20.86 4.34 11.61
N ARG A 129 20.60 3.90 12.83
CA ARG A 129 21.16 2.67 13.40
C ARG A 129 20.00 1.82 13.90
N ALA A 130 19.71 0.72 13.21
CA ALA A 130 18.78 -0.28 13.68
C ALA A 130 19.50 -1.28 14.58
N GLU A 131 18.93 -1.54 15.75
CA GLU A 131 19.33 -2.63 16.64
C GLU A 131 18.37 -3.82 16.49
N THR A 132 17.15 -3.54 16.04
CA THR A 132 16.03 -4.49 15.98
C THR A 132 15.26 -4.36 14.66
N ILE A 133 14.37 -5.33 14.39
CA ILE A 133 13.47 -5.25 13.24
C ILE A 133 12.37 -4.20 13.46
N GLU A 134 12.02 -3.93 14.71
CA GLU A 134 11.08 -2.88 15.13
C GLU A 134 11.56 -1.50 14.68
N ASP A 135 12.87 -1.24 14.69
CA ASP A 135 13.44 0.03 14.20
C ASP A 135 13.13 0.25 12.71
N TYR A 136 13.23 -0.81 11.89
CA TYR A 136 12.85 -0.75 10.48
C TYR A 136 11.34 -0.62 10.27
N ILE A 137 10.54 -1.26 11.12
CA ILE A 137 9.07 -1.13 11.09
C ILE A 137 8.68 0.33 11.34
N MET A 138 9.34 1.02 12.28
CA MET A 138 9.07 2.42 12.57
C MET A 138 9.31 3.36 11.38
N LEU A 139 10.29 3.08 10.52
CA LEU A 139 10.49 3.84 9.27
C LEU A 139 9.25 3.74 8.37
N GLY A 140 8.73 2.53 8.17
CA GLY A 140 7.51 2.28 7.38
C GLY A 140 6.26 2.94 7.96
N LEU A 141 6.08 2.86 9.29
CA LEU A 141 4.95 3.49 9.98
C LEU A 141 4.99 5.02 9.89
N THR A 142 6.20 5.61 9.95
CA THR A 142 6.38 7.06 9.82
C THR A 142 5.89 7.57 8.46
N ILE A 143 6.16 6.84 7.37
CA ILE A 143 5.68 7.20 6.02
C ILE A 143 4.15 7.34 6.00
N THR A 144 3.44 6.47 6.71
CA THR A 144 1.97 6.50 6.80
C THR A 144 1.47 7.62 7.71
N ALA A 145 2.15 7.88 8.82
CA ALA A 145 1.76 8.90 9.80
C ALA A 145 1.93 10.34 9.26
N MET A 146 2.99 10.59 8.48
CA MET A 146 3.37 11.93 8.05
C MET A 146 2.30 12.69 7.24
N PRO A 147 1.62 12.08 6.24
CA PRO A 147 0.51 12.74 5.55
C PRO A 147 -0.62 13.13 6.50
N ALA A 148 -0.98 12.28 7.46
CA ALA A 148 -2.04 12.58 8.43
C ALA A 148 -1.66 13.77 9.33
N ILE A 149 -0.42 13.82 9.81
CA ILE A 149 0.09 14.92 10.65
C ILE A 149 0.13 16.24 9.85
N THR A 150 0.67 16.21 8.64
CA THR A 150 0.76 17.41 7.79
C THR A 150 -0.58 17.89 7.27
N ALA A 151 -1.62 17.03 7.28
CA ALA A 151 -3.00 17.40 6.95
C ALA A 151 -3.73 18.17 8.06
N ILE A 152 -3.30 18.09 9.32
CA ILE A 152 -4.03 18.68 10.47
C ILE A 152 -4.42 20.15 10.22
N PRO A 153 -3.51 21.06 9.81
CA PRO A 153 -3.89 22.46 9.60
C PRO A 153 -4.91 22.64 8.47
N ALA A 154 -4.81 21.84 7.40
CA ALA A 154 -5.73 21.90 6.26
C ALA A 154 -7.13 21.40 6.65
N VAL A 155 -7.21 20.34 7.44
CA VAL A 155 -8.47 19.79 7.96
C VAL A 155 -9.15 20.76 8.93
N VAL A 156 -8.39 21.38 9.84
CA VAL A 156 -8.94 22.37 10.80
C VAL A 156 -9.52 23.59 10.07
N ALA A 157 -8.93 23.99 8.93
CA ALA A 157 -9.40 25.12 8.13
C ALA A 157 -10.54 24.77 7.15
N ALA A 158 -10.85 23.48 6.97
CA ALA A 158 -11.87 23.04 6.02
C ALA A 158 -13.29 23.35 6.52
N PRO A 159 -14.28 23.52 5.62
CA PRO A 159 -15.69 23.58 5.99
C PRO A 159 -16.13 22.32 6.75
N PRO A 160 -17.13 22.41 7.64
CA PRO A 160 -17.72 21.24 8.28
C PRO A 160 -18.26 20.24 7.26
N GLY A 161 -17.91 18.96 7.41
CA GLY A 161 -18.34 17.89 6.51
C GLY A 161 -17.29 16.79 6.39
N ILE A 162 -17.50 15.88 5.43
CA ILE A 162 -16.50 14.89 5.03
C ILE A 162 -15.63 15.56 3.96
N ALA A 163 -14.34 15.72 4.25
CA ALA A 163 -13.34 16.19 3.30
C ALA A 163 -12.40 15.04 2.92
N THR A 164 -12.04 14.98 1.65
CA THR A 164 -11.10 14.01 1.07
C THR A 164 -9.82 14.71 0.62
N TYR A 165 -8.84 13.94 0.11
CA TYR A 165 -7.66 14.53 -0.52
C TYR A 165 -7.98 15.43 -1.73
N ASN A 166 -9.15 15.28 -2.35
CA ASN A 166 -9.57 16.11 -3.48
C ASN A 166 -10.13 17.48 -3.03
N ASP A 167 -10.51 17.61 -1.75
CA ASP A 167 -11.06 18.85 -1.17
C ASP A 167 -10.00 19.71 -0.46
N LEU A 168 -8.91 19.07 -0.04
CA LEU A 168 -7.83 19.73 0.71
C LEU A 168 -6.75 20.27 -0.24
N PRO A 169 -6.06 21.38 0.13
CA PRO A 169 -4.88 21.82 -0.61
C PRO A 169 -3.76 20.78 -0.55
N LEU A 170 -2.82 20.85 -1.49
CA LEU A 170 -1.60 20.03 -1.44
C LEU A 170 -0.92 20.23 -0.07
N LEU A 171 -0.70 19.12 0.64
CA LEU A 171 -0.13 19.13 1.98
C LEU A 171 1.31 19.63 1.93
N LEU A 172 1.65 20.52 2.86
CA LEU A 172 2.98 21.14 2.94
C LEU A 172 3.66 20.71 4.24
N PRO A 173 4.96 20.37 4.23
CA PRO A 173 5.72 19.96 5.42
C PRO A 173 6.15 21.17 6.27
N ARG A 174 5.23 22.11 6.52
CA ARG A 174 5.53 23.32 7.31
C ARG A 174 5.87 22.94 8.74
N GLY A 175 6.93 23.52 9.28
CA GLY A 175 7.37 23.29 10.66
C GLY A 175 8.23 22.04 10.87
N VAL A 176 8.50 21.25 9.82
CA VAL A 176 9.43 20.10 9.93
C VAL A 176 10.87 20.57 10.18
N LEU A 177 11.26 21.72 9.62
CA LEU A 177 12.52 22.38 9.95
C LEU A 177 12.28 23.42 11.05
N ALA A 178 12.66 23.09 12.28
CA ALA A 178 12.76 24.06 13.36
C ALA A 178 14.17 24.67 13.37
N ARG A 179 14.26 25.96 13.71
CA ARG A 179 15.54 26.53 14.17
C ARG A 179 15.71 26.12 15.62
N ASP A 180 16.86 25.54 15.94
CA ASP A 180 17.28 25.29 17.34
C ASP A 180 17.22 26.58 18.17
#